data_AF-A0A4R0WIT1-F1
#
_entry.id   AF-A0A4R0WIT1-F1
#
_cell.length_a   1.000
_cell.length_b   1.000
_cell.length_c   1.000
_cell.angle_alpha   90.00
_cell.angle_beta   90.00
_cell.angle_gamma   90.00
#
_symmetry.space_group_name_H-M   'P 1'
#
loop_
_entity.id
_entity.type
_entity.pdbx_description
1 polymer ?
#
loop_
_entity_poly.entity_id
_entity_poly.type
_entity_poly.pdbx_seq_one_letter_code
_entity_poly.pdbx_strand_id
1 'polypeptide(L)'
;MNPIAQQLTVWAATGIITALGGYMLGWWRGYRRKADAMQTGVRVLLLCKLEQMQRDMVANDGIADNTAKRTAQLVYDSYHSLGGNGHGTQVNQDIQDAPIAPKKV
;
A
#
# COMPACT_ATOMS: atom_id res chain seq x y z
N MET A 1 -39.66 -25.28 31.72
CA MET A 1 -39.19 -25.43 30.32
C MET A 1 -38.69 -26.85 30.13
N ASN A 2 -39.04 -27.53 29.04
CA ASN A 2 -38.63 -28.93 28.84
C ASN A 2 -37.10 -29.02 28.65
N PRO A 3 -36.38 -29.86 29.41
CA PRO A 3 -34.91 -29.92 29.38
C PRO A 3 -34.35 -30.30 27.99
N ILE A 4 -35.11 -31.10 27.23
CA ILE A 4 -34.77 -31.50 25.85
C ILE A 4 -34.84 -30.29 24.90
N ALA A 5 -35.83 -29.42 25.06
CA ALA A 5 -35.96 -28.21 24.24
C ALA A 5 -34.80 -27.23 24.50
N GLN A 6 -34.35 -27.12 25.75
CA GLN A 6 -33.22 -26.26 26.12
C GLN A 6 -31.91 -26.76 25.49
N GLN A 7 -31.65 -28.07 25.50
CA GLN A 7 -30.44 -28.63 24.87
C GLN A 7 -30.44 -28.44 23.36
N LEU A 8 -31.57 -28.64 22.68
CA LEU A 8 -31.69 -28.39 21.24
C LEU A 8 -31.42 -26.91 20.89
N THR A 9 -31.91 -25.99 21.73
CA THR A 9 -31.68 -24.55 21.52
C THR A 9 -30.20 -24.19 21.68
N VAL A 10 -29.51 -24.78 22.67
CA VAL A 10 -28.07 -24.57 22.88
C VAL A 10 -27.28 -25.11 21.69
N TRP A 11 -27.58 -26.32 21.21
CA TRP A 11 -26.88 -26.92 20.08
C TRP A 11 -27.06 -26.10 18.79
N ALA A 12 -28.29 -25.64 18.54
CA ALA A 12 -28.58 -24.76 17.42
C ALA A 12 -27.82 -23.42 17.53
N ALA A 13 -27.84 -22.79 18.71
CA ALA A 13 -27.15 -21.53 18.95
C ALA A 13 -25.62 -21.67 18.79
N THR A 14 -25.02 -22.72 19.35
CA THR A 14 -23.58 -22.97 19.22
C THR A 14 -23.19 -23.22 17.76
N GLY A 15 -24.00 -23.97 17.00
CA GLY A 15 -23.75 -24.18 15.58
C GLY A 15 -23.78 -22.88 14.78
N ILE A 16 -24.76 -22.02 15.03
CA ILE A 16 -24.90 -20.72 14.34
C ILE A 16 -23.72 -19.80 14.68
N ILE A 17 -23.35 -19.68 15.97
CA ILE A 17 -22.22 -18.84 16.40
C ILE A 17 -20.91 -19.34 15.77
N THR A 18 -20.70 -20.65 15.73
CA THR A 18 -19.50 -21.26 15.14
C THR A 18 -19.44 -21.01 13.64
N ALA A 19 -20.57 -21.16 12.93
CA ALA A 19 -20.65 -20.90 11.49
C ALA A 19 -20.39 -19.43 11.16
N LEU A 20 -20.98 -18.50 11.93
CA LEU A 20 -20.77 -17.06 11.77
C LEU A 20 -19.32 -16.67 12.08
N GLY A 21 -18.74 -17.21 13.15
CA GLY A 21 -17.35 -16.97 13.52
C GLY A 21 -16.38 -17.48 12.46
N GLY A 22 -16.61 -18.70 11.94
CA GLY A 22 -15.81 -19.27 10.86
C GLY A 22 -15.90 -18.47 9.56
N TYR A 23 -17.11 -18.04 9.18
CA TYR A 23 -17.33 -17.18 8.01
C TYR A 23 -16.61 -15.84 8.15
N MET A 24 -16.76 -15.18 9.31
CA MET A 24 -16.12 -13.89 9.57
C MET A 24 -14.59 -13.98 9.57
N LEU A 25 -14.02 -15.05 10.15
CA LEU A 25 -12.58 -15.29 10.13
C LEU A 25 -12.06 -15.56 8.70
N GLY A 26 -12.78 -16.37 7.92
CA GLY A 26 -12.45 -16.66 6.52
C GLY A 26 -12.49 -15.40 5.66
N TRP A 27 -13.54 -14.60 5.82
CA TRP A 27 -13.68 -13.31 5.13
C TRP A 27 -12.56 -12.34 5.53
N TRP A 28 -12.23 -12.23 6.82
CA TRP A 28 -11.16 -11.36 7.28
C TRP A 28 -9.79 -11.77 6.75
N ARG A 29 -9.47 -13.07 6.72
CA ARG A 29 -8.23 -13.57 6.10
C ARG A 29 -8.21 -13.34 4.59
N GLY A 30 -9.34 -13.45 3.91
CA GLY A 30 -9.46 -13.15 2.48
C GLY A 30 -9.28 -11.66 2.19
N TYR A 31 -9.84 -10.80 3.03
CA TYR A 31 -9.70 -9.35 2.93
C TYR A 31 -8.25 -8.92 3.14
N ARG A 32 -7.56 -9.49 4.14
CA ARG A 32 -6.13 -9.22 4.36
C ARG A 32 -5.27 -9.59 3.15
N ARG A 33 -5.47 -10.76 2.54
CA ARG A 33 -4.70 -11.15 1.32
C ARG A 33 -4.92 -10.19 0.15
N LYS A 34 -6.15 -9.72 -0.04
CA LYS A 34 -6.46 -8.73 -1.09
C LYS A 34 -5.83 -7.38 -0.79
N ALA A 35 -5.83 -6.96 0.48
CA ALA A 35 -5.18 -5.74 0.92
C ALA A 35 -3.66 -5.81 0.68
N ASP A 36 -3.00 -6.91 1.05
CA ASP A 36 -1.55 -7.09 0.84
C ASP A 36 -1.16 -7.07 -0.66
N ALA A 37 -1.96 -7.73 -1.51
CA ALA A 37 -1.73 -7.73 -2.95
C ALA A 37 -1.92 -6.33 -3.56
N MET A 38 -2.94 -5.60 -3.11
CA MET A 38 -3.20 -4.22 -3.54
C MET A 38 -2.08 -3.28 -3.06
N GLN A 39 -1.60 -3.46 -1.83
CA GLN A 39 -0.47 -2.72 -1.26
C GLN A 39 0.80 -2.91 -2.10
N THR A 40 1.06 -4.15 -2.52
CA THR A 40 2.20 -4.49 -3.39
C THR A 40 2.07 -3.86 -4.78
N GLY A 41 0.88 -3.91 -5.39
CA GLY A 41 0.64 -3.28 -6.70
C GLY A 41 0.79 -1.75 -6.67
N VAL A 42 0.29 -1.10 -5.61
CA VAL A 42 0.47 0.35 -5.40
C VAL A 42 1.94 0.70 -5.23
N ARG A 43 2.69 -0.12 -4.48
CA ARG A 43 4.14 0.06 -4.31
C ARG A 43 4.90 0.04 -5.64
N VAL A 44 4.56 -0.90 -6.54
CA VAL A 44 5.18 -0.98 -7.88
C VAL A 44 4.79 0.22 -8.75
N LEU A 45 3.53 0.65 -8.74
CA LEU A 45 3.09 1.83 -9.49
C LEU A 45 3.80 3.10 -9.03
N LEU A 46 3.95 3.29 -7.72
CA LEU A 46 4.68 4.42 -7.15
C LEU A 46 6.17 4.37 -7.55
N LEU A 47 6.79 3.19 -7.56
CA LEU A 47 8.17 3.02 -8.02
C LEU A 47 8.31 3.37 -9.51
N CYS A 48 7.44 2.85 -10.38
CA CYS A 48 7.43 3.21 -11.80
C CYS A 48 7.21 4.71 -12.01
N LYS A 49 6.43 5.36 -11.14
CA LYS A 49 6.22 6.81 -11.20
C LYS A 49 7.48 7.59 -10.80
N LEU A 50 8.21 7.14 -9.77
CA LEU A 50 9.52 7.71 -9.41
C LEU A 50 10.52 7.56 -10.57
N GLU A 51 10.63 6.38 -11.16
CA GLU A 51 11.51 6.13 -12.31
C GLU A 51 11.13 6.97 -13.54
N GLN A 52 9.84 7.20 -13.77
CA GLN A 52 9.38 8.10 -14.83
C GLN A 52 9.82 9.54 -14.55
N MET A 53 9.64 10.04 -13.32
CA MET A 53 10.08 11.39 -12.95
C MET A 53 11.60 11.57 -13.05
N GLN A 54 12.36 10.53 -12.70
CA GLN A 54 13.81 10.53 -12.85
C GLN A 54 14.22 10.56 -14.33
N ARG A 55 13.56 9.79 -15.20
CA ARG A 55 13.82 9.84 -16.65
C ARG A 55 13.50 11.20 -17.26
N ASP A 56 12.40 11.82 -16.84
CA ASP A 56 12.03 13.17 -17.28
C ASP A 56 13.06 14.20 -16.79
N MET A 57 13.62 14.03 -15.59
CA MET A 57 14.71 14.86 -15.06
C MET A 57 16.02 14.66 -15.85
N VAL A 58 16.40 13.42 -16.16
CA VAL A 58 17.60 13.11 -16.96
C VAL A 58 17.47 13.63 -18.40
N ALA A 59 16.27 13.56 -18.97
CA ALA A 59 15.98 14.15 -20.29
C ALA A 59 16.07 15.69 -20.29
N ASN A 60 15.96 16.33 -19.13
CA ASN A 60 16.13 17.77 -18.92
C ASN A 60 17.53 18.12 -18.38
N ASP A 61 18.58 17.42 -18.83
CA ASP A 61 19.99 17.64 -18.41
C ASP A 61 20.24 17.50 -16.90
N GLY A 62 19.44 16.69 -16.20
CA GLY A 62 19.57 16.51 -14.75
C GLY A 62 19.01 17.66 -13.93
N ILE A 63 18.23 18.54 -14.54
CA ILE A 63 17.59 19.69 -13.89
C ILE A 63 16.21 19.27 -13.37
N ALA A 64 16.04 19.33 -12.05
CA ALA A 64 14.76 19.10 -11.40
C ALA A 64 14.08 20.42 -11.00
N ASP A 65 12.80 20.57 -11.29
CA ASP A 65 11.98 21.63 -10.71
C ASP A 65 11.62 21.31 -9.24
N ASN A 66 11.45 22.33 -8.41
CA ASN A 66 11.09 22.19 -6.99
C ASN A 66 9.75 21.42 -6.80
N THR A 67 8.81 21.57 -7.74
CA THR A 67 7.55 20.80 -7.71
C THR A 67 7.77 19.31 -8.00
N ALA A 68 8.74 18.98 -8.85
CA ALA A 68 9.11 17.60 -9.16
C ALA A 68 9.79 16.94 -7.94
N LYS A 69 10.70 17.64 -7.26
CA LYS A 69 11.33 17.15 -6.02
C LYS A 69 10.33 16.88 -4.90
N ARG A 70 9.36 17.79 -4.70
CA ARG A 70 8.31 17.61 -3.69
C ARG A 70 7.38 16.44 -4.02
N THR A 71 7.07 16.24 -5.29
CA THR A 71 6.25 15.12 -5.76
C THR A 71 7.00 13.80 -5.62
N ALA A 72 8.30 13.75 -5.94
CA ALA A 72 9.13 12.57 -5.73
C ALA A 72 9.21 12.18 -4.24
N GLN A 73 9.39 13.17 -3.35
CA GLN A 73 9.37 12.92 -1.90
C GLN A 73 8.02 12.34 -1.43
N LEU A 74 6.90 12.90 -1.88
CA LEU A 74 5.56 12.37 -1.54
C LEU A 74 5.35 10.94 -2.04
N VAL A 75 5.83 10.63 -3.24
CA VAL A 75 5.76 9.27 -3.81
C VAL A 75 6.65 8.31 -3.02
N TYR A 76 7.85 8.75 -2.61
CA TYR A 76 8.73 7.98 -1.74
C TYR A 76 8.14 7.75 -0.35
N ASP A 77 7.59 8.77 0.31
CA ASP A 77 6.97 8.64 1.64
C ASP A 77 5.80 7.65 1.59
N SER A 78 5.00 7.72 0.52
CA SER A 78 3.94 6.76 0.25
C SER A 78 4.49 5.35 0.03
N TYR A 79 5.57 5.17 -0.73
CA TYR A 79 6.25 3.88 -0.90
C TYR A 79 6.85 3.34 0.40
N HIS A 80 7.45 4.20 1.22
CA HIS A 80 8.12 3.85 2.47
C HIS A 80 7.12 3.40 3.54
N SER A 81 5.97 4.08 3.64
CA SER A 81 4.87 3.68 4.54
C SER A 81 4.28 2.29 4.23
N LEU A 82 4.50 1.78 3.01
CA LEU A 82 4.09 0.43 2.59
C LEU A 82 5.15 -0.65 2.89
N GLY A 83 6.24 -0.32 3.59
CA GLY A 83 7.33 -1.25 3.94
C GLY A 83 8.47 -1.27 2.91
N GLY A 84 8.81 -0.11 2.35
CA GLY A 84 9.87 0.08 1.36
C GLY A 84 11.27 -0.40 1.79
N ASN A 85 12.06 -0.92 0.84
CA ASN A 85 13.44 -1.40 1.06
C ASN A 85 14.43 -0.31 0.58
N GLY A 86 15.68 -0.30 1.09
CA GLY A 86 16.71 0.73 0.87
C GLY A 86 17.05 1.10 -0.58
N HIS A 87 16.63 0.33 -1.58
CA HIS A 87 16.75 0.69 -3.00
C HIS A 87 15.88 1.91 -3.38
N GLY A 88 14.65 2.02 -2.85
CA GLY A 88 13.80 3.19 -3.08
C GLY A 88 14.34 4.46 -2.40
N THR A 89 15.12 4.29 -1.34
CA THR A 89 15.79 5.39 -0.61
C THR A 89 16.89 6.00 -1.45
N GLN A 90 17.69 5.17 -2.12
CA GLN A 90 18.78 5.61 -2.99
C GLN A 90 18.24 6.38 -4.21
N VAL A 91 17.17 5.88 -4.83
CA VAL A 91 16.52 6.57 -5.97
C VAL A 91 15.93 7.92 -5.57
N ASN A 92 15.30 8.03 -4.39
CA ASN A 92 14.79 9.32 -3.92
C ASN A 92 15.94 10.29 -3.60
N GLN A 93 17.03 9.82 -3.01
CA GLN A 93 18.22 10.64 -2.77
C GLN A 93 18.82 11.19 -4.07
N ASP A 94 18.96 10.37 -5.10
CA ASP A 94 19.46 10.81 -6.40
C ASP A 94 18.58 11.92 -7.02
N ILE A 95 17.26 11.88 -6.80
CA ILE A 95 16.32 12.92 -7.27
C ILE A 95 16.40 14.19 -6.39
N GLN A 96 16.60 14.05 -5.08
CA GLN A 96 16.74 15.20 -4.18
C GLN A 96 18.09 15.91 -4.34
N ASP A 97 19.15 15.18 -4.65
CA ASP A 97 20.50 15.73 -4.84
C ASP A 97 20.71 16.36 -6.24
N ALA A 98 19.78 16.12 -7.17
CA ALA A 98 19.84 16.70 -8.51
C ALA A 98 19.81 18.25 -8.47
N PRO A 99 20.59 18.95 -9.30
CA PRO A 99 20.58 20.41 -9.38
C PRO A 99 19.17 20.96 -9.66
N ILE A 100 18.80 22.03 -8.95
CA ILE A 100 17.50 22.70 -9.13
C ILE A 100 17.66 23.80 -10.16
N ALA A 101 16.81 23.83 -11.18
CA ALA A 101 16.64 25.03 -11.99
C ALA A 101 15.16 25.38 -12.15
N PRO A 102 14.83 26.67 -12.32
CA PRO A 102 13.46 27.11 -12.49
C PRO A 102 12.86 26.53 -13.76
N LYS A 103 11.62 26.05 -13.65
CA LYS A 103 10.82 25.56 -14.77
C LYS A 103 10.83 26.60 -15.90
N LYS A 104 11.41 26.26 -17.06
CA LYS A 104 11.24 27.07 -18.27
C LYS A 104 9.77 26.97 -18.68
N VAL A 105 9.06 28.07 -18.49
CA VAL A 105 7.67 28.26 -18.95
C VAL A 105 7.63 28.38 -20.47
#